data_AF-A0A4V3IDZ1-F1
#
_entry.id   AF-A0A4V3IDZ1-F1
#
_cell.length_a   1.000
_cell.length_b   1.000
_cell.length_c   1.000
_cell.angle_alpha   90.00
_cell.angle_beta   90.00
_cell.angle_gamma   90.00
#
_symmetry.space_group_name_H-M   'P 1'
#
loop_
_entity.id
_entity.type
_entity.pdbx_description
1 polymer ?
#
loop_
_entity_poly.entity_id
_entity_poly.type
_entity_poly.pdbx_seq_one_letter_code
_entity_poly.pdbx_strand_id
1 'polypeptide(L)'
;MTRVHADIEVEAATFLGFSVFCVRLSRVDDEQLLGRAAEAWSHGQQSDALRLLKDAIRLDPSLGSVRRVLADRYREMGKPDQAGRWGITLDGWTTDVERDRLARLLAASGIDESQAARFLVLPDSRVPESVKELLQGPTAVYRNRFRAQLREEYPEKDRSPLFVSTSILWVLFVITSVGGAYAISGFAVFGLASSLLARTIVLIGVGILAMALASSAALTATMTAKGWAAGWALGSLIVGAVTVWTSASGWALR
;
A
#
# COMPACT_ATOMS: atom_id res chain seq x y z
N MET A 1 -14.13 30.56 -22.20
CA MET A 1 -13.73 29.27 -22.80
C MET A 1 -13.07 29.55 -24.14
N THR A 2 -11.78 29.86 -24.14
CA THR A 2 -11.00 30.18 -25.34
C THR A 2 -10.44 28.88 -25.90
N ARG A 3 -10.89 28.46 -27.09
CA ARG A 3 -10.36 27.29 -27.80
C ARG A 3 -8.88 27.52 -28.09
N VAL A 4 -8.05 26.57 -27.68
CA VAL A 4 -6.65 26.46 -28.10
C VAL A 4 -6.66 26.10 -29.58
N HIS A 5 -6.38 27.06 -30.47
CA HIS A 5 -5.97 26.75 -31.83
C HIS A 5 -4.49 26.35 -31.78
N ALA A 6 -4.24 25.04 -31.81
CA ALA A 6 -2.95 24.53 -32.22
C ALA A 6 -2.93 24.62 -33.75
N ASP A 7 -2.04 25.43 -34.31
CA ASP A 7 -1.77 25.44 -35.74
C ASP A 7 -1.01 24.15 -36.07
N ILE A 8 -1.71 23.21 -36.71
CA ILE A 8 -1.17 21.93 -37.14
C ILE A 8 -0.70 22.12 -38.58
N GLU A 9 0.59 22.41 -38.77
CA GLU A 9 1.22 22.28 -40.08
C GLU A 9 1.48 20.79 -40.36
N VAL A 10 0.78 20.26 -41.36
CA VAL A 10 0.95 18.89 -41.83
C VAL A 10 1.91 18.90 -43.02
N GLU A 11 3.16 18.47 -42.80
CA GLU A 11 4.11 18.21 -43.89
C GLU A 11 3.99 16.74 -44.32
N ALA A 12 3.47 16.50 -45.52
CA ALA A 12 3.34 15.15 -46.07
C ALA A 12 4.69 14.70 -46.66
N ALA A 13 5.44 13.89 -45.92
CA ALA A 13 6.62 13.19 -46.46
C ALA A 13 6.21 11.79 -46.94
N THR A 14 6.43 11.51 -48.23
CA THR A 14 6.17 10.17 -48.80
C THR A 14 7.47 9.38 -48.80
N PHE A 15 7.57 8.36 -47.94
CA PHE A 15 8.69 7.42 -47.93
C PHE A 15 8.15 6.01 -48.20
N LEU A 16 8.55 5.40 -49.32
CA LEU A 16 8.19 4.03 -49.73
C LEU A 16 6.68 3.74 -49.77
N GLY A 17 5.85 4.63 -50.31
CA GLY A 17 4.42 4.38 -50.52
C GLY A 17 3.56 4.35 -49.24
N PHE A 18 4.15 4.62 -48.07
CA PHE A 18 3.42 4.92 -46.84
C PHE A 18 3.44 6.44 -46.61
N SER A 19 2.26 7.06 -46.53
CA SER A 19 2.14 8.40 -45.98
C SER A 19 2.42 8.33 -44.48
N VAL A 20 3.66 8.60 -44.09
CA VAL A 20 3.99 8.86 -42.69
C VAL A 20 3.65 10.33 -42.44
N PHE A 21 2.52 10.57 -41.78
CA PHE A 21 2.23 11.88 -41.20
C PHE A 21 3.21 12.10 -40.04
N CYS A 22 4.35 12.70 -40.33
CA CYS A 22 5.14 13.34 -39.29
C CYS A 22 4.36 14.57 -38.85
N VAL A 23 3.56 14.43 -37.78
CA VAL A 23 3.10 15.58 -37.01
C VAL A 23 4.36 16.22 -36.45
N ARG A 24 4.84 17.26 -37.13
CA ARG A 24 5.83 18.17 -36.58
C ARG A 24 5.10 18.91 -35.47
N LEU A 25 5.13 18.34 -34.27
CA LEU A 25 4.66 19.02 -33.07
C LEU A 25 5.39 20.36 -33.07
N SER A 26 4.65 21.43 -33.36
CA SER A 26 5.13 22.79 -33.24
C SER A 26 5.77 22.89 -31.87
N ARG A 27 7.10 23.02 -31.84
CA ARG A 27 7.89 23.24 -30.63
C ARG A 27 7.10 24.25 -29.80
N VAL A 28 6.64 23.85 -28.62
CA VAL A 28 5.92 24.78 -27.74
C VAL A 28 6.82 26.01 -27.62
N ASP A 29 6.30 27.16 -28.03
CA ASP A 29 7.07 28.38 -27.93
C ASP A 29 7.19 28.72 -26.45
N ASP A 30 8.33 28.36 -25.86
CA ASP A 30 8.66 28.57 -24.45
C ASP A 30 8.38 30.02 -24.04
N GLU A 31 8.68 30.99 -24.90
CA GLU A 31 8.52 32.41 -24.59
C GLU A 31 7.04 32.79 -24.45
N GLN A 32 6.21 32.38 -25.42
CA GLN A 32 4.76 32.62 -25.36
C GLN A 32 4.12 31.90 -24.17
N LEU A 33 4.53 30.66 -23.89
CA LEU A 33 4.05 29.88 -22.75
C LEU A 33 4.40 30.56 -21.42
N LEU A 34 5.66 30.97 -21.25
CA LEU A 34 6.14 31.65 -20.06
C LEU A 34 5.46 33.01 -19.87
N GLY A 35 5.24 33.77 -20.96
CA GLY A 35 4.50 35.03 -20.94
C GLY A 35 3.07 34.85 -20.41
N ARG A 36 2.34 33.84 -20.92
CA ARG A 36 0.99 33.51 -20.44
C ARG A 36 0.97 33.03 -18.99
N ALA A 37 1.95 32.23 -18.58
CA ALA A 37 2.09 31.79 -17.20
C ALA A 37 2.34 32.99 -16.26
N ALA A 38 3.20 33.93 -16.68
CA ALA A 38 3.51 35.14 -15.92
C ALA A 38 2.30 36.09 -15.82
N GLU A 39 1.55 36.26 -16.91
CA GLU A 39 0.30 37.03 -16.92
C GLU A 39 -0.75 36.42 -15.98
N ALA A 40 -0.99 35.11 -16.05
CA ALA A 40 -1.91 34.45 -15.12
C ALA A 40 -1.46 34.62 -13.66
N TRP A 41 -0.15 34.53 -13.40
CA TRP A 41 0.41 34.72 -12.06
C TRP A 41 0.18 36.14 -11.52
N SER A 42 0.43 37.18 -12.34
CA SER A 42 0.26 38.58 -11.93
C SER A 42 -1.21 38.95 -11.68
N HIS A 43 -2.16 38.27 -12.34
CA HIS A 43 -3.60 38.41 -12.10
C HIS A 43 -4.11 37.60 -10.90
N GLY A 44 -3.22 36.99 -10.10
CA GLY A 44 -3.59 36.18 -8.93
C GLY A 44 -4.11 34.78 -9.27
N GLN A 45 -4.08 34.38 -10.55
CA GLN A 45 -4.51 33.06 -11.02
C GLN A 45 -3.38 32.03 -10.89
N GLN A 46 -2.81 31.91 -9.68
CA GLN A 46 -1.63 31.07 -9.41
C GLN A 46 -1.84 29.60 -9.80
N SER A 47 -3.02 29.04 -9.55
CA SER A 47 -3.36 27.66 -9.90
C SER A 47 -3.31 27.40 -11.41
N ASP A 48 -3.80 28.35 -12.21
CA ASP A 48 -3.79 28.24 -13.67
C ASP A 48 -2.40 28.39 -14.25
N ALA A 49 -1.59 29.32 -13.73
CA ALA A 49 -0.19 29.45 -14.10
C ALA A 49 0.60 28.16 -13.83
N LEU A 50 0.46 27.58 -12.62
CA LEU A 50 1.12 26.32 -12.27
C LEU A 50 0.64 25.14 -13.12
N ARG A 51 -0.67 25.10 -13.43
CA ARG A 51 -1.24 24.05 -14.30
C ARG A 51 -0.65 24.12 -15.70
N LEU A 52 -0.63 25.32 -16.29
CA LEU A 52 -0.09 25.57 -17.63
C LEU A 52 1.40 25.16 -17.74
N LEU A 53 2.23 25.53 -16.76
CA LEU A 53 3.65 25.14 -16.73
C LEU A 53 3.82 23.61 -16.59
N LYS A 54 3.04 22.95 -15.72
CA LYS A 54 3.11 21.50 -15.53
C LYS A 54 2.66 20.73 -16.76
N ASP A 55 1.59 21.16 -17.41
CA ASP A 55 1.08 20.51 -18.61
C ASP A 55 2.11 20.59 -19.74
N ALA A 56 2.78 21.73 -19.91
CA ALA A 56 3.89 21.86 -20.85
C ALA A 56 5.05 20.90 -20.53
N ILE A 57 5.50 20.80 -19.28
CA ILE A 57 6.57 19.88 -18.87
C ILE A 57 6.18 18.41 -19.06
N ARG A 58 4.89 18.06 -18.94
CA ARG A 58 4.42 16.68 -19.21
C ARG A 58 4.44 16.35 -20.70
N LEU A 59 4.20 17.34 -21.55
CA LEU A 59 4.25 17.19 -23.01
C LEU A 59 5.70 17.12 -23.51
N ASP A 60 6.54 18.01 -23.00
CA ASP A 60 7.97 18.04 -23.29
C ASP A 60 8.76 18.21 -21.98
N PRO A 61 9.33 17.13 -21.43
CA PRO A 61 10.05 17.22 -20.17
C PRO A 61 11.44 17.87 -20.30
N SER A 62 11.90 18.17 -21.52
CA SER A 62 13.20 18.81 -21.79
C SER A 62 13.17 20.34 -21.63
N LEU A 63 11.99 20.93 -21.42
CA LEU A 63 11.79 22.39 -21.26
C LEU A 63 12.38 22.93 -19.94
N GLY A 64 13.71 23.08 -19.90
CA GLY A 64 14.46 23.51 -18.72
C GLY A 64 14.12 24.92 -18.24
N SER A 65 13.83 25.84 -19.18
CA SER A 65 13.34 27.20 -18.91
C SER A 65 12.01 27.19 -18.13
N VAL A 66 11.05 26.38 -18.58
CA VAL A 66 9.73 26.19 -17.97
C VAL A 66 9.83 25.54 -16.60
N ARG A 67 10.71 24.53 -16.46
CA ARG A 67 11.00 23.92 -15.15
C ARG A 67 11.54 24.91 -14.14
N ARG A 68 12.49 25.76 -14.56
CA ARG A 68 13.08 26.79 -13.70
C ARG A 68 12.00 27.74 -13.18
N VAL A 69 11.18 28.29 -14.09
CA VAL A 69 10.09 29.19 -13.70
C VAL A 69 9.09 28.50 -12.77
N LEU A 70 8.72 27.24 -13.05
CA LEU A 70 7.83 26.48 -12.18
C LEU A 70 8.42 26.28 -10.78
N ALA A 71 9.71 25.95 -10.68
CA ALA A 71 10.40 25.77 -9.42
C ALA A 71 10.52 27.09 -8.64
N ASP A 72 10.79 28.21 -9.32
CA ASP A 72 10.80 29.55 -8.72
C ASP A 72 9.42 29.93 -8.16
N ARG A 73 8.33 29.67 -8.89
CA ARG A 73 6.96 29.88 -8.38
C ARG A 73 6.67 29.08 -7.10
N TYR A 74 7.16 27.85 -7.03
CA TYR A 74 7.04 27.06 -5.79
C TYR A 74 7.88 27.60 -4.64
N ARG A 75 9.05 28.17 -4.93
CA ARG A 75 9.89 28.85 -3.95
C ARG A 75 9.20 30.10 -3.40
N GLU A 76 8.60 30.92 -4.26
CA GLU A 76 7.80 32.11 -3.86
C GLU A 76 6.63 31.73 -2.94
N MET A 77 6.02 30.55 -3.13
CA MET A 77 4.93 30.04 -2.29
C MET A 77 5.40 29.36 -0.99
N GLY A 78 6.71 29.31 -0.71
CA GLY A 78 7.25 28.62 0.46
C GLY A 78 7.07 27.09 0.41
N LYS A 79 7.12 26.49 -0.79
CA LYS A 79 6.99 25.04 -1.03
C LYS A 79 8.31 24.43 -1.52
N PRO A 80 9.32 24.30 -0.65
CA PRO A 80 10.67 23.86 -1.04
C PRO A 80 10.73 22.42 -1.55
N ASP A 81 9.81 21.55 -1.15
CA ASP A 81 9.69 20.18 -1.67
C ASP A 81 9.33 20.16 -3.15
N GLN A 82 8.39 21.01 -3.56
CA GLN A 82 7.98 21.14 -4.96
C GLN A 82 9.01 21.92 -5.78
N ALA A 83 9.61 22.96 -5.22
CA ALA A 83 10.72 23.67 -5.86
C ALA A 83 11.88 22.71 -6.15
N GLY A 84 12.26 21.88 -5.16
CA GLY A 84 13.23 20.81 -5.34
C GLY A 84 12.81 19.82 -6.42
N ARG A 85 11.55 19.34 -6.40
CA ARG A 85 11.04 18.37 -7.39
C ARG A 85 11.23 18.84 -8.84
N TRP A 86 10.87 20.09 -9.13
CA TRP A 86 10.93 20.62 -10.49
C TRP A 86 12.32 21.14 -10.86
N GLY A 87 13.11 21.55 -9.86
CA GLY A 87 14.46 22.08 -10.05
C GLY A 87 15.57 21.03 -10.09
N ILE A 88 15.40 19.82 -9.54
CA ILE A 88 16.50 18.84 -9.36
C ILE A 88 17.15 18.39 -10.66
N THR A 89 16.47 18.55 -11.78
CA THR A 89 16.98 18.26 -13.13
C THR A 89 17.87 19.38 -13.69
N LEU A 90 17.88 20.55 -13.05
CA LEU A 90 18.70 21.69 -13.42
C LEU A 90 19.99 21.62 -12.60
N ASP A 91 21.10 21.38 -13.28
CA ASP A 91 22.39 21.16 -12.64
C ASP A 91 22.81 22.34 -11.75
N GLY A 92 23.21 22.03 -10.51
CA GLY A 92 23.61 23.01 -9.49
C GLY A 92 22.53 24.01 -9.03
N TRP A 93 21.28 23.89 -9.49
CA TRP A 93 20.27 24.95 -9.27
C TRP A 93 19.47 24.79 -7.97
N THR A 94 19.19 23.56 -7.55
CA THR A 94 18.45 23.31 -6.30
C THR A 94 19.32 23.53 -5.08
N THR A 95 18.76 24.22 -4.09
CA THR A 95 19.41 24.42 -2.78
C THR A 95 19.42 23.15 -1.93
N ASP A 96 20.29 23.09 -0.93
CA ASP A 96 20.36 21.96 0.01
C ASP A 96 19.04 21.74 0.76
N VAL A 97 18.35 22.83 1.11
CA VAL A 97 17.04 22.77 1.77
C VAL A 97 15.98 22.15 0.85
N GLU A 98 15.95 22.54 -0.42
CA GLU A 98 15.03 21.98 -1.41
C GLU A 98 15.32 20.50 -1.68
N ARG A 99 16.61 20.12 -1.75
CA ARG A 99 17.04 18.71 -1.86
C ARG A 99 16.60 17.89 -0.65
N ASP A 100 16.80 18.39 0.58
CA ASP A 100 16.34 17.71 1.80
C ASP A 100 14.82 17.51 1.81
N ARG A 101 14.07 18.55 1.46
CA ARG A 101 12.59 18.51 1.44
C ARG A 101 12.06 17.58 0.36
N LEU A 102 12.71 17.55 -0.80
CA LEU A 102 12.42 16.57 -1.85
C LEU A 102 12.72 15.14 -1.37
N ALA A 103 13.84 14.90 -0.68
CA ALA A 103 14.16 13.58 -0.14
C ALA A 103 13.08 13.06 0.83
N ARG A 104 12.57 13.95 1.71
CA ARG A 104 11.44 13.61 2.59
C ARG A 104 10.17 13.28 1.80
N LEU A 105 9.86 14.06 0.76
CA LEU A 105 8.72 13.83 -0.11
C LEU A 105 8.81 12.46 -0.81
N LEU A 106 9.98 12.13 -1.38
CA LEU A 106 10.23 10.84 -2.03
C LEU A 106 10.14 9.68 -1.05
N ALA A 107 10.69 9.85 0.15
CA ALA A 107 10.63 8.84 1.20
C ALA A 107 9.19 8.57 1.68
N ALA A 108 8.41 9.63 1.91
CA ALA A 108 7.01 9.53 2.33
C ALA A 108 6.11 8.93 1.24
N SER A 109 6.42 9.22 -0.03
CA SER A 109 5.66 8.70 -1.18
C SER A 109 6.01 7.25 -1.54
N GLY A 110 7.05 6.66 -0.94
CA GLY A 110 7.49 5.31 -1.25
C GLY A 110 8.09 5.14 -2.66
N ILE A 111 8.44 6.24 -3.33
CA ILE A 111 8.93 6.23 -4.72
C ILE A 111 10.33 5.63 -4.76
N ASP A 112 10.53 4.51 -5.46
CA ASP A 112 11.84 3.90 -5.70
C ASP A 112 12.55 4.47 -6.95
N GLU A 113 13.75 3.95 -7.27
CA GLU A 113 14.52 4.40 -8.44
C GLU A 113 13.79 4.14 -9.77
N SER A 114 13.07 3.02 -9.89
CA SER A 114 12.30 2.70 -11.10
C SER A 114 11.14 3.66 -11.34
N GLN A 115 10.57 4.20 -10.26
CA GLN A 115 9.45 5.15 -10.30
C GLN A 115 9.91 6.61 -10.34
N ALA A 116 11.14 6.90 -9.93
CA ALA A 116 11.66 8.26 -9.80
C ALA A 116 11.60 9.04 -11.12
N ALA A 117 11.95 8.41 -12.23
CA ALA A 117 11.91 9.06 -13.55
C ALA A 117 10.52 9.55 -13.92
N ARG A 118 9.49 8.73 -13.68
CA ARG A 118 8.09 9.10 -13.91
C ARG A 118 7.61 10.15 -12.91
N PHE A 119 7.98 10.03 -11.65
CA PHE A 119 7.57 10.95 -10.59
C PHE A 119 8.12 12.37 -10.78
N LEU A 120 9.39 12.48 -11.18
CA LEU A 120 10.08 13.75 -11.47
C LEU A 120 9.87 14.24 -12.90
N VAL A 121 9.17 13.43 -13.73
CA VAL A 121 8.89 13.69 -15.14
C VAL A 121 10.20 13.91 -15.90
N LEU A 122 11.18 13.02 -15.83
CA LEU A 122 12.53 13.27 -16.40
C LEU A 122 12.55 13.21 -17.95
N PRO A 123 13.37 14.02 -18.65
CA PRO A 123 13.43 14.06 -20.11
C PRO A 123 13.81 12.73 -20.76
N ASP A 124 14.86 12.06 -20.28
CA ASP A 124 15.36 10.83 -20.92
C ASP A 124 14.80 9.55 -20.31
N SER A 125 13.81 9.64 -19.41
CA SER A 125 13.31 8.52 -18.58
C SER A 125 14.38 7.78 -17.76
N ARG A 126 15.65 8.20 -17.84
CA ARG A 126 16.77 7.73 -17.02
C ARG A 126 16.91 8.63 -15.82
N VAL A 127 17.32 8.04 -14.70
CA VAL A 127 17.54 8.77 -13.44
C VAL A 127 18.98 9.34 -13.44
N PRO A 128 19.17 10.67 -13.41
CA PRO A 128 20.47 11.30 -13.27
C PRO A 128 21.17 10.89 -11.98
N GLU A 129 22.51 10.94 -11.98
CA GLU A 129 23.31 10.55 -10.82
C GLU A 129 22.96 11.38 -9.57
N SER A 130 22.72 12.68 -9.73
CA SER A 130 22.29 13.56 -8.63
C SER A 130 20.99 13.11 -7.96
N VAL A 131 20.07 12.49 -8.71
CA VAL A 131 18.82 11.94 -8.19
C VAL A 131 19.05 10.57 -7.56
N LYS A 132 19.95 9.73 -8.12
CA LYS A 132 20.33 8.45 -7.51
C LYS A 132 20.99 8.66 -6.15
N GLU A 133 21.93 9.59 -6.06
CA GLU A 133 22.55 10.01 -4.80
C GLU A 133 21.50 10.46 -3.78
N LEU A 134 20.50 11.23 -4.21
CA LEU A 134 19.40 11.67 -3.34
C LEU A 134 18.55 10.49 -2.84
N LEU A 135 18.26 9.51 -3.71
CA LEU A 135 17.46 8.33 -3.39
C LEU A 135 18.19 7.35 -2.47
N GLN A 136 19.49 7.16 -2.67
CA GLN A 136 20.33 6.21 -1.92
C GLN A 136 20.85 6.82 -0.61
N GLY A 137 21.05 8.13 -0.55
CA GLY A 137 21.51 8.83 0.64
C GLY A 137 20.32 9.35 1.49
N PRO A 138 19.98 10.65 1.44
CA PRO A 138 18.99 11.25 2.34
C PRO A 138 17.62 10.57 2.31
N THR A 139 17.13 10.16 1.14
CA THR A 139 15.81 9.52 1.02
C THR A 139 15.77 8.18 1.76
N ALA A 140 16.84 7.37 1.68
CA ALA A 140 16.92 6.09 2.39
C ALA A 140 16.89 6.29 3.92
N VAL A 141 17.60 7.31 4.42
CA VAL A 141 17.58 7.69 5.84
C VAL A 141 16.15 8.05 6.28
N TYR A 142 15.44 8.87 5.50
CA TYR A 142 14.06 9.24 5.81
C TYR A 142 13.10 8.06 5.73
N ARG A 143 13.24 7.15 4.76
CA ARG A 143 12.42 5.93 4.69
C ARG A 143 12.59 5.07 5.94
N ASN A 144 13.83 4.89 6.41
CA ASN A 144 14.09 4.12 7.62
C ASN A 144 13.47 4.79 8.85
N ARG A 145 13.57 6.12 8.96
CA ARG A 145 12.91 6.88 10.05
C ARG A 145 11.39 6.75 10.00
N PHE A 146 10.77 6.90 8.83
CA PHE A 146 9.32 6.75 8.70
C PHE A 146 8.86 5.31 8.99
N ARG A 147 9.62 4.30 8.56
CA ARG A 147 9.36 2.90 8.93
C ARG A 147 9.47 2.66 10.43
N ALA A 148 10.47 3.24 11.09
CA ALA A 148 10.63 3.14 12.53
C ALA A 148 9.45 3.80 13.28
N GLN A 149 9.04 4.99 12.84
CA GLN A 149 7.88 5.69 13.41
C GLN A 149 6.58 4.91 13.21
N LEU A 150 6.35 4.37 12.01
CA LEU A 150 5.18 3.51 11.76
C LEU A 150 5.19 2.25 12.61
N ARG A 151 6.38 1.67 12.86
CA ARG A 151 6.54 0.52 13.75
C ARG A 151 6.31 0.87 15.21
N GLU A 152 6.55 2.11 15.64
CA GLU A 152 6.21 2.57 16.99
C GLU A 152 4.72 2.88 17.14
N GLU A 153 4.11 3.53 16.15
CA GLU A 153 2.69 3.91 16.18
C GLU A 153 1.76 2.70 16.01
N TYR A 154 2.14 1.81 15.12
CA TYR A 154 1.52 0.52 14.93
C TYR A 154 2.61 -0.50 15.26
N PRO A 155 2.83 -0.85 16.55
CA PRO A 155 3.66 -1.98 16.90
C PRO A 155 3.18 -3.12 16.03
N GLU A 156 4.02 -3.49 15.04
CA GLU A 156 3.78 -4.56 14.10
C GLU A 156 3.23 -5.66 14.97
N LYS A 157 1.92 -5.91 14.84
CA LYS A 157 1.16 -6.67 15.82
C LYS A 157 1.76 -8.04 15.74
N ASP A 158 2.77 -8.27 16.59
CA ASP A 158 3.61 -9.43 16.60
C ASP A 158 2.59 -10.53 16.63
N ARG A 159 2.46 -11.26 15.51
CA ARG A 159 1.36 -12.20 15.32
C ARG A 159 1.65 -13.24 16.36
N SER A 160 1.11 -13.02 17.55
CA SER A 160 1.62 -13.66 18.72
C SER A 160 1.49 -15.14 18.44
N PRO A 161 2.47 -15.97 18.84
CA PRO A 161 2.33 -17.41 18.66
C PRO A 161 0.96 -17.90 19.16
N LEU A 162 0.38 -17.19 20.13
CA LEU A 162 -1.02 -17.30 20.59
C LEU A 162 -2.09 -16.99 19.54
N PHE A 163 -1.98 -15.92 18.74
CA PHE A 163 -2.92 -15.63 17.66
C PHE A 163 -2.89 -16.71 16.57
N VAL A 164 -1.68 -17.15 16.20
CA VAL A 164 -1.50 -18.22 15.20
C VAL A 164 -2.04 -19.54 15.73
N SER A 165 -1.69 -19.94 16.95
CA SER A 165 -2.19 -21.17 17.56
C SER A 165 -3.71 -21.16 17.74
N THR A 166 -4.28 -20.03 18.18
CA THR A 166 -5.74 -19.86 18.30
C THR A 166 -6.43 -20.04 16.94
N SER A 167 -5.88 -19.43 15.89
CA SER A 167 -6.43 -19.55 14.53
C SER A 167 -6.36 -20.99 14.01
N ILE A 168 -5.23 -21.70 14.24
CA ILE A 168 -5.07 -23.11 13.87
C ILE A 168 -6.09 -23.98 14.61
N LEU A 169 -6.28 -23.78 15.91
CA LEU A 169 -7.25 -24.54 16.71
C LEU A 169 -8.69 -24.36 16.23
N TRP A 170 -9.09 -23.14 15.86
CA TRP A 170 -10.40 -22.90 15.26
C TRP A 170 -10.59 -23.59 13.91
N VAL A 171 -9.57 -23.56 13.04
CA VAL A 171 -9.60 -24.28 11.75
C VAL A 171 -9.72 -25.79 11.97
N LEU A 172 -8.92 -26.37 12.87
CA LEU A 172 -9.00 -27.79 13.20
C LEU A 172 -10.35 -28.19 13.79
N PHE A 173 -10.95 -27.33 14.62
CA PHE A 173 -12.28 -27.55 15.16
C PHE A 173 -13.35 -27.60 14.05
N VAL A 174 -13.32 -26.65 13.10
CA VAL A 174 -14.25 -26.63 11.97
C VAL A 174 -14.09 -27.88 11.10
N ILE A 175 -12.85 -28.25 10.75
CA ILE A 175 -12.57 -29.45 9.96
C ILE A 175 -13.06 -30.71 10.67
N THR A 176 -12.79 -30.85 11.97
CA THR A 176 -13.19 -32.03 12.75
C THR A 176 -14.70 -32.09 12.94
N SER A 177 -15.37 -30.95 13.12
CA SER A 177 -16.83 -30.90 13.28
C SER A 177 -17.55 -31.27 11.99
N VAL A 178 -17.16 -30.65 10.88
CA VAL A 178 -17.76 -30.92 9.56
C VAL A 178 -17.40 -32.33 9.10
N GLY A 179 -16.12 -32.70 9.15
CA GLY A 179 -15.65 -34.03 8.77
C GLY A 179 -16.23 -35.14 9.63
N GLY A 180 -16.35 -34.91 10.95
CA GLY A 180 -16.98 -35.84 11.88
C GLY A 180 -18.47 -36.07 11.58
N ALA A 181 -19.22 -35.01 11.27
CA ALA A 181 -20.62 -35.11 10.89
C ALA A 181 -20.80 -35.92 9.59
N TYR A 182 -19.97 -35.68 8.58
CA TYR A 182 -19.97 -36.45 7.33
C TYR A 182 -19.58 -37.92 7.55
N ALA A 183 -18.54 -38.18 8.35
CA ALA A 183 -18.10 -39.53 8.66
C ALA A 183 -19.21 -40.32 9.37
N ILE A 184 -19.82 -39.76 10.42
CA ILE A 184 -20.94 -40.39 11.14
C ILE A 184 -22.11 -40.67 10.19
N SER A 185 -22.49 -39.68 9.37
CA SER A 185 -23.59 -39.83 8.41
C SER A 185 -23.30 -40.92 7.37
N GLY A 186 -22.08 -40.96 6.83
CA GLY A 186 -21.64 -41.99 5.89
C GLY A 186 -21.68 -43.38 6.53
N PHE A 187 -21.07 -43.57 7.70
CA PHE A 187 -21.09 -44.85 8.41
C PHE A 187 -22.51 -45.31 8.79
N ALA A 188 -23.42 -44.38 9.08
CA ALA A 188 -24.82 -44.70 9.35
C ALA A 188 -25.53 -45.27 8.11
N VAL A 189 -25.29 -44.69 6.92
CA VAL A 189 -25.84 -45.19 5.65
C VAL A 189 -25.40 -46.62 5.34
N PHE A 190 -24.16 -46.98 5.70
CA PHE A 190 -23.62 -48.34 5.49
C PHE A 190 -23.89 -49.32 6.63
N GLY A 191 -24.61 -48.93 7.69
CA GLY A 191 -24.85 -49.78 8.86
C GLY A 191 -23.59 -50.10 9.67
N LEU A 192 -22.49 -49.38 9.43
CA LEU A 192 -21.18 -49.56 10.06
C LEU A 192 -20.96 -48.61 11.24
N ALA A 193 -21.93 -47.76 11.56
CA ALA A 193 -21.87 -46.85 12.68
C ALA A 193 -21.91 -47.59 14.02
N SER A 194 -20.75 -48.07 14.47
CA SER A 194 -20.62 -48.54 15.84
C SER A 194 -20.78 -47.37 16.81
N SER A 195 -21.49 -47.61 17.90
CA SER A 195 -21.69 -46.60 18.96
C SER A 195 -20.37 -46.08 19.54
N LEU A 196 -19.30 -46.87 19.46
CA LEU A 196 -17.96 -46.49 19.90
C LEU A 196 -17.30 -45.48 18.96
N LEU A 197 -17.33 -45.71 17.65
CA LEU A 197 -16.69 -44.82 16.66
C LEU A 197 -17.32 -43.42 16.66
N ALA A 198 -18.65 -43.34 16.71
CA ALA A 198 -19.35 -42.05 16.81
C ALA A 198 -18.99 -41.30 18.10
N ARG A 199 -18.89 -42.01 19.24
CA ARG A 199 -18.48 -41.42 20.52
C ARG A 199 -17.04 -40.89 20.48
N THR A 200 -16.11 -41.64 19.89
CA THR A 200 -14.70 -41.20 19.78
C THR A 200 -14.56 -39.95 18.93
N ILE A 201 -15.24 -39.86 17.78
CA ILE A 201 -15.22 -38.67 16.91
C ILE A 201 -15.76 -37.44 17.65
N VAL A 202 -16.88 -37.60 18.37
CA VAL A 202 -17.48 -36.52 19.16
C VAL A 202 -16.51 -36.06 20.27
N LEU A 203 -15.90 -36.99 21.00
CA LEU A 203 -14.95 -36.65 22.08
C LEU A 203 -13.73 -35.88 21.56
N ILE A 204 -13.16 -36.28 20.42
CA ILE A 204 -12.05 -35.56 19.78
C ILE A 204 -12.48 -34.12 19.41
N GLY A 205 -13.63 -33.96 18.77
CA GLY A 205 -14.15 -32.64 18.37
C GLY A 205 -14.36 -31.71 19.57
N VAL A 206 -14.95 -32.22 20.65
CA VAL A 206 -15.19 -31.43 21.87
C VAL A 206 -13.88 -31.08 22.58
N GLY A 207 -12.88 -31.98 22.58
CA GLY A 207 -11.54 -31.69 23.10
C GLY A 207 -10.84 -30.54 22.36
N ILE A 208 -10.88 -30.56 21.02
CA ILE A 208 -10.31 -29.47 20.20
C ILE A 208 -11.05 -28.15 20.46
N LEU A 209 -12.37 -28.18 20.62
CA LEU A 209 -13.16 -27.00 20.98
C LEU A 209 -12.72 -26.40 22.31
N ALA A 210 -12.56 -27.22 23.35
CA ALA A 210 -12.10 -26.75 24.65
C ALA A 210 -10.73 -26.07 24.55
N MET A 211 -9.78 -26.65 23.80
CA MET A 211 -8.48 -26.04 23.56
C MET A 211 -8.58 -24.70 22.81
N ALA A 212 -9.44 -24.61 21.79
CA ALA A 212 -9.67 -23.38 21.04
C ALA A 212 -10.24 -22.26 21.93
N LEU A 213 -11.18 -22.59 22.82
CA LEU A 213 -11.78 -21.66 23.78
C LEU A 213 -10.75 -21.18 24.81
N ALA A 214 -9.94 -22.09 25.38
CA ALA A 214 -8.87 -21.75 26.30
C ALA A 214 -7.81 -20.83 25.66
N SER A 215 -7.41 -21.13 24.41
CA SER A 215 -6.47 -20.29 23.66
C SER A 215 -7.06 -18.91 23.35
N SER A 216 -8.35 -18.84 23.02
CA SER A 216 -9.08 -17.57 22.80
C SER A 216 -9.20 -16.74 24.08
N ALA A 217 -9.37 -17.38 25.25
CA ALA A 217 -9.36 -16.72 26.55
C ALA A 217 -7.98 -16.12 26.87
N ALA A 218 -6.89 -16.87 26.61
CA ALA A 218 -5.53 -16.36 26.78
C ALA A 218 -5.26 -15.17 25.86
N LEU A 219 -5.67 -15.26 24.58
CA LEU A 219 -5.52 -14.17 23.62
C LEU A 219 -6.29 -12.91 24.06
N THR A 220 -7.55 -13.04 24.46
CA THR A 220 -8.37 -11.90 24.90
C THR A 220 -7.89 -11.29 26.22
N ALA A 221 -7.29 -12.09 27.12
CA ALA A 221 -6.64 -11.58 28.32
C ALA A 221 -5.43 -10.68 28.00
N THR A 222 -4.66 -11.01 26.95
CA THR A 222 -3.54 -10.16 26.49
C THR A 222 -4.01 -8.86 25.83
N MET A 223 -5.22 -8.81 25.27
CA MET A 223 -5.78 -7.64 24.59
C MET A 223 -6.54 -6.68 25.52
N THR A 224 -6.27 -6.72 26.83
CA THR A 224 -6.91 -5.91 27.90
C THR A 224 -8.44 -5.96 27.99
N ALA A 225 -9.11 -6.80 27.19
CA ALA A 225 -10.55 -7.03 27.19
C ALA A 225 -10.96 -8.07 28.27
N LYS A 226 -10.73 -7.72 29.54
CA LYS A 226 -10.88 -8.63 30.70
C LYS A 226 -12.24 -9.34 30.78
N GLY A 227 -13.33 -8.65 30.41
CA GLY A 227 -14.68 -9.22 30.43
C GLY A 227 -14.90 -10.35 29.42
N TRP A 228 -14.31 -10.23 28.23
CA TRP A 228 -14.43 -11.24 27.18
C TRP A 228 -13.57 -12.47 27.47
N ALA A 229 -12.39 -12.28 28.07
CA ALA A 229 -11.51 -13.37 28.49
C ALA A 229 -12.17 -14.30 29.51
N ALA A 230 -12.89 -13.73 30.49
CA ALA A 230 -13.64 -14.50 31.48
C ALA A 230 -14.75 -15.35 30.83
N GLY A 231 -15.45 -14.80 29.83
CA GLY A 231 -16.48 -15.52 29.09
C GLY A 231 -15.93 -16.74 28.34
N TRP A 232 -14.82 -16.57 27.63
CA TRP A 232 -14.16 -17.67 26.91
C TRP A 232 -13.60 -18.74 27.86
N ALA A 233 -12.99 -18.34 28.97
CA ALA A 233 -12.46 -19.27 29.97
C ALA A 233 -13.58 -20.11 30.62
N LEU A 234 -14.70 -19.46 30.97
CA LEU A 234 -15.88 -20.14 31.51
C LEU A 234 -16.45 -21.13 30.48
N GLY A 235 -16.57 -20.73 29.21
CA GLY A 235 -17.00 -21.62 28.13
C GLY A 235 -16.10 -22.85 28.00
N SER A 236 -14.78 -22.67 28.03
CA SER A 236 -13.83 -23.79 28.00
C SER A 236 -14.00 -24.76 29.17
N LEU A 237 -14.21 -24.23 30.39
CA LEU A 237 -14.38 -25.05 31.59
C LEU A 237 -15.67 -25.87 31.53
N ILE A 238 -16.77 -25.27 31.09
CA ILE A 238 -18.06 -25.97 30.95
C ILE A 238 -17.94 -27.11 29.93
N VAL A 239 -17.37 -26.83 28.76
CA VAL A 239 -17.19 -27.82 27.69
C VAL A 239 -16.28 -28.97 28.16
N GLY A 240 -15.16 -28.65 28.82
CA GLY A 240 -14.26 -29.65 29.40
C GLY A 240 -14.94 -30.52 30.45
N ALA A 241 -15.69 -29.92 31.38
CA ALA A 241 -16.40 -30.63 32.44
C ALA A 241 -17.45 -31.60 31.89
N VAL A 242 -18.24 -31.19 30.89
CA VAL A 242 -19.23 -32.06 30.22
C VAL A 242 -18.54 -33.23 29.51
N THR A 243 -17.38 -32.99 28.88
CA THR A 243 -16.60 -34.04 28.20
C THR A 243 -16.10 -35.10 29.18
N VAL A 244 -15.55 -34.67 30.32
CA VAL A 244 -15.07 -35.58 31.37
C VAL A 244 -16.24 -36.36 31.98
N TRP A 245 -17.35 -35.69 32.28
CA TRP A 245 -18.54 -36.33 32.84
C TRP A 245 -19.13 -37.40 31.91
N THR A 246 -19.31 -37.09 30.64
CA THR A 246 -19.86 -38.03 29.64
C THR A 246 -18.92 -39.22 29.41
N SER A 247 -17.60 -38.99 29.44
CA SER A 247 -16.61 -40.07 29.37
C SER A 247 -16.67 -40.97 30.60
N ALA A 248 -16.73 -40.40 31.82
CA ALA A 248 -16.78 -41.18 33.05
C ALA A 248 -18.08 -42.00 33.19
N SER A 249 -19.23 -41.39 32.88
CA SER A 249 -20.55 -42.04 32.99
C SER A 249 -20.82 -43.09 31.92
N GLY A 250 -20.33 -42.87 30.69
CA GLY A 250 -20.51 -43.82 29.59
C GLY A 250 -19.72 -45.13 29.75
N TRP A 251 -18.68 -45.11 30.59
CA TRP A 251 -17.85 -46.28 30.90
C TRP A 251 -18.34 -47.04 32.14
N ALA A 252 -19.02 -46.37 33.07
CA ALA A 252 -19.56 -47.00 34.29
C ALA A 252 -20.84 -47.84 34.06
N LEU A 253 -21.45 -47.75 32.87
CA LEU A 253 -22.72 -48.41 32.54
C LEU A 253 -22.58 -49.56 31.52
N ARG A 254 -21.35 -50.06 31.30
CA ARG A 254 -21.06 -51.30 30.56
C ARG A 254 -20.46 -52.31 31.50
#